data_AF-A0A2I1GT37-F1
#
_entry.id   AF-A0A2I1GT37-F1
#
_cell.length_a   1.000
_cell.length_b   1.000
_cell.length_c   1.000
_cell.angle_alpha   90.00
_cell.angle_beta   90.00
_cell.angle_gamma   90.00
#
_symmetry.space_group_name_H-M   'P 1'
#
loop_
_entity.id
_entity.type
_entity.pdbx_description
1 polymer ?
#
loop_
_entity_poly.entity_id
_entity_poly.type
_entity_poly.pdbx_seq_one_letter_code
_entity_poly.pdbx_strand_id
1 'polypeptide(L)'
;MLRNGIPEKTWSKLLYSDFWEKPVSEWGGVENWELYYNKKNPTKKTVQSSHNSLRLELEALIKYGDKRTKAWKKAYAMSNELKTKILSINVHVVPHLSHLKDQTWSELNQLIINMIP
;
A
#
# COMPACT_ATOMS: atom_id res chain seq x y z
N MET A 1 16.41 5.78 16.66
CA MET A 1 16.07 4.41 17.12
C MET A 1 15.10 3.78 16.11
N LEU A 2 14.99 2.46 16.09
CA LEU A 2 14.02 1.74 15.26
C LEU A 2 12.98 1.09 16.19
N ARG A 3 11.70 1.35 15.94
CA ARG A 3 10.58 0.65 16.58
C ARG A 3 10.01 -0.33 15.57
N ASN A 4 10.05 -1.64 15.86
CA ASN A 4 9.68 -2.72 14.92
C ASN A 4 10.36 -2.64 13.54
N GLY A 5 11.58 -2.14 13.49
CA GLY A 5 12.30 -1.94 12.22
C GLY A 5 11.84 -0.71 11.42
N ILE A 6 10.93 0.12 11.96
CA ILE A 6 10.52 1.40 11.38
C ILE A 6 11.24 2.54 12.11
N PRO A 7 11.91 3.48 11.39
CA PRO A 7 12.50 4.66 12.00
C PRO A 7 11.48 5.54 12.72
N GLU A 8 11.83 6.10 13.89
CA GLU A 8 10.95 6.99 14.67
C GLU A 8 10.27 8.09 13.83
N LYS A 9 11.05 8.75 12.96
CA LYS A 9 10.53 9.81 12.07
C LYS A 9 9.39 9.35 11.14
N THR A 10 9.36 8.07 10.77
CA THR A 10 8.37 7.50 9.85
C THR A 10 7.02 7.35 10.54
N TRP A 11 6.99 7.09 11.84
CA TRP A 11 5.73 6.90 12.59
C TRP A 11 4.81 8.12 12.53
N SER A 12 5.39 9.33 12.54
CA SER A 12 4.63 10.58 12.38
C SER A 12 3.93 10.75 11.01
N LYS A 13 4.20 9.86 10.06
CA LYS A 13 3.63 9.87 8.70
C LYS A 13 2.59 8.77 8.48
N LEU A 14 2.36 7.91 9.47
CA LEU A 14 1.42 6.78 9.38
C LEU A 14 0.11 7.17 10.07
N LEU A 15 -0.99 7.15 9.32
CA LEU A 15 -2.35 7.41 9.81
C LEU A 15 -2.94 6.20 10.55
N TYR A 16 -2.47 4.99 10.19
CA TYR A 16 -2.92 3.73 10.79
C TYR A 16 -1.74 3.04 11.48
N SER A 17 -1.04 3.81 12.32
CA SER A 17 0.18 3.38 13.00
C SER A 17 -0.01 2.06 13.77
N ASP A 18 -1.16 1.86 14.42
CA ASP A 18 -1.51 0.67 15.18
C ASP A 18 -1.45 -0.64 14.36
N PHE A 19 -1.68 -0.58 13.05
CA PHE A 19 -1.47 -1.76 12.19
C PHE A 19 0.01 -2.16 12.13
N TRP A 20 0.93 -1.19 12.15
CA TRP A 20 2.36 -1.42 11.98
C TRP A 20 3.09 -1.69 13.31
N GLU A 21 2.40 -1.53 14.44
CA GLU A 21 2.94 -1.80 15.79
C GLU A 21 3.15 -3.28 16.08
N LYS A 22 2.52 -4.17 15.31
CA LYS A 22 2.82 -5.60 15.38
C LYS A 22 4.13 -5.94 14.65
N PRO A 23 4.82 -7.02 15.05
CA PRO A 23 6.02 -7.49 14.36
C PRO A 23 5.83 -7.64 12.85
N VAL A 24 6.88 -7.39 12.06
CA VAL A 24 6.83 -7.46 10.58
C VAL A 24 6.34 -8.81 10.05
N SER A 25 6.61 -9.89 10.77
CA SER A 25 6.12 -11.25 10.46
C SER A 25 4.59 -11.36 10.48
N GLU A 26 3.90 -10.49 11.21
CA GLU A 26 2.45 -10.50 11.39
C GLU A 26 1.73 -9.51 10.48
N TRP A 27 2.45 -8.76 9.65
CA TRP A 27 1.84 -7.80 8.73
C TRP A 27 0.98 -8.46 7.65
N GLY A 28 1.28 -9.71 7.29
CA GLY A 28 0.57 -10.44 6.24
C GLY A 28 0.75 -9.82 4.85
N GLY A 29 -0.29 -9.81 4.03
CA GLY A 29 -0.33 -9.20 2.69
C GLY A 29 -1.38 -8.09 2.58
N VAL A 30 -1.75 -7.72 1.35
CA VAL A 30 -2.78 -6.68 1.10
C VAL A 30 -4.13 -7.08 1.72
N GLU A 31 -4.47 -8.36 1.72
CA GLU A 31 -5.73 -8.86 2.31
C GLU A 31 -5.80 -8.66 3.82
N ASN A 32 -4.67 -8.81 4.53
CA ASN A 32 -4.63 -8.54 5.98
C ASN A 32 -4.85 -7.06 6.28
N TRP A 33 -4.36 -6.18 5.40
CA TRP A 33 -4.66 -4.77 5.49
C TRP A 33 -6.16 -4.50 5.27
N GLU A 34 -6.77 -5.09 4.24
CA GLU A 34 -8.20 -4.91 3.96
C GLU A 34 -9.08 -5.34 5.14
N LEU A 35 -8.76 -6.47 5.76
CA LEU A 35 -9.46 -6.95 6.96
C LEU A 35 -9.34 -5.94 8.11
N TYR A 36 -8.13 -5.43 8.36
CA TYR A 36 -7.91 -4.39 9.37
C TYR A 36 -8.67 -3.10 9.04
N TYR A 37 -8.55 -2.61 7.81
CA TYR A 37 -9.13 -1.36 7.36
C TYR A 37 -10.66 -1.38 7.46
N ASN A 38 -11.29 -2.50 7.05
CA ASN A 38 -12.73 -2.68 7.13
C ASN A 38 -13.25 -2.76 8.57
N LYS A 39 -12.45 -3.32 9.49
CA LYS A 39 -12.75 -3.32 10.92
C LYS A 39 -12.62 -1.91 11.52
N LYS A 40 -11.60 -1.15 11.11
CA LYS A 40 -11.33 0.21 11.61
C LYS A 40 -12.29 1.26 11.03
N ASN A 41 -12.77 1.06 9.80
CA ASN A 41 -13.61 2.00 9.06
C ASN A 41 -14.94 1.34 8.62
N PRO A 42 -15.87 1.10 9.56
CA PRO A 42 -17.08 0.33 9.27
C PRO A 42 -18.01 0.99 8.23
N THR A 43 -17.90 2.31 8.02
CA THR A 43 -18.71 3.08 7.06
C THR A 43 -18.05 3.25 5.69
N LYS A 44 -16.74 2.98 5.54
CA LYS A 44 -15.97 3.21 4.31
C LYS A 44 -15.29 1.92 3.84
N LYS A 45 -16.06 0.87 3.58
CA LYS A 45 -15.55 -0.49 3.30
C LYS A 45 -15.20 -0.78 1.84
N THR A 46 -15.06 0.23 0.99
CA THR A 46 -14.75 -0.04 -0.42
C THR A 46 -13.31 -0.52 -0.57
N VAL A 47 -13.10 -1.54 -1.42
CA VAL A 47 -11.77 -2.06 -1.76
C VAL A 47 -10.84 -0.93 -2.20
N GLN A 48 -11.35 -0.01 -3.04
CA GLN A 48 -10.60 1.15 -3.49
C GLN A 48 -10.13 2.06 -2.35
N SER A 49 -10.97 2.34 -1.35
CA SER A 49 -10.57 3.18 -0.21
C SER A 49 -9.51 2.48 0.64
N SER A 50 -9.68 1.17 0.86
CA SER A 50 -8.71 0.34 1.56
C SER A 50 -7.36 0.35 0.83
N HIS A 51 -7.34 0.09 -0.48
CA HIS A 51 -6.14 0.11 -1.30
C HIS A 51 -5.45 1.46 -1.32
N ASN A 52 -6.22 2.55 -1.47
CA ASN A 52 -5.66 3.90 -1.46
C ASN A 52 -5.04 4.24 -0.09
N SER A 53 -5.66 3.84 1.01
CA SER A 53 -5.07 4.03 2.34
C SER A 53 -3.78 3.23 2.52
N LEU A 54 -3.75 1.96 2.10
CA LEU A 54 -2.54 1.14 2.15
C LEU A 54 -1.42 1.75 1.32
N ARG A 55 -1.74 2.23 0.11
CA ARG A 55 -0.77 2.89 -0.78
C ARG A 55 -0.05 4.03 -0.06
N LEU A 56 -0.78 4.93 0.60
CA LEU A 56 -0.20 6.09 1.30
C LEU A 56 0.71 5.65 2.46
N GLU A 57 0.29 4.64 3.23
CA GLU A 57 1.08 4.09 4.34
C GLU A 57 2.37 3.44 3.84
N LEU A 58 2.28 2.64 2.78
CA LEU A 58 3.45 2.00 2.15
C LEU A 58 4.39 3.03 1.52
N GLU A 59 3.87 4.07 0.87
CA GLU A 59 4.66 5.20 0.37
C GLU A 59 5.45 5.88 1.50
N ALA A 60 4.82 6.12 2.65
CA ALA A 60 5.49 6.68 3.81
C ALA A 60 6.58 5.74 4.37
N LEU A 61 6.27 4.45 4.53
CA LEU A 61 7.23 3.43 4.98
C LEU A 61 8.43 3.31 4.03
N ILE A 62 8.20 3.39 2.72
CA ILE A 62 9.25 3.27 1.70
C ILE A 62 10.09 4.54 1.62
N LYS A 63 9.45 5.72 1.65
CA LYS A 63 10.12 7.03 1.49
C LYS A 63 10.96 7.40 2.72
N TYR A 64 10.45 7.14 3.92
CA TYR A 64 11.10 7.58 5.16
C TYR A 64 11.74 6.43 5.96
N GLY A 65 11.48 5.17 5.60
CA GLY A 65 12.05 3.99 6.24
C GLY A 65 13.54 3.74 5.94
N ASP A 66 14.11 2.76 6.63
CA ASP A 66 15.49 2.30 6.39
C ASP A 66 15.48 1.05 5.51
N LYS A 67 16.03 1.17 4.29
CA LYS A 67 16.09 0.13 3.26
C LYS A 67 16.74 -1.18 3.71
N ARG A 68 17.56 -1.14 4.76
CA ARG A 68 18.25 -2.33 5.31
C ARG A 68 17.33 -3.19 6.17
N THR A 69 16.20 -2.65 6.62
CA THR A 69 15.29 -3.30 7.56
C THR A 69 14.33 -4.28 6.87
N LYS A 70 13.90 -5.30 7.61
CA LYS A 70 12.84 -6.21 7.17
C LYS A 70 11.52 -5.48 6.92
N ALA A 71 11.21 -4.47 7.74
CA ALA A 71 10.03 -3.63 7.60
C ALA A 71 9.98 -2.92 6.24
N TRP A 72 11.08 -2.29 5.82
CA TRP A 72 11.14 -1.63 4.52
C TRP A 72 11.00 -2.64 3.37
N LYS A 73 11.72 -3.77 3.43
CA LYS A 73 11.63 -4.82 2.40
C LYS A 73 10.21 -5.38 2.28
N LYS A 74 9.54 -5.59 3.41
CA LYS A 74 8.15 -6.05 3.45
C LYS A 74 7.18 -5.01 2.90
N ALA A 75 7.33 -3.73 3.28
CA ALA A 75 6.53 -2.64 2.73
C ALA A 75 6.70 -2.51 1.21
N TYR A 76 7.94 -2.63 0.72
CA TYR A 76 8.23 -2.64 -0.72
C TYR A 76 7.56 -3.82 -1.44
N ALA A 77 7.63 -5.03 -0.87
CA ALA A 77 6.94 -6.20 -1.43
C ALA A 77 5.42 -6.04 -1.46
N MET A 78 4.82 -5.57 -0.36
CA MET A 78 3.38 -5.28 -0.28
C MET A 78 2.95 -4.18 -1.27
N SER A 79 3.82 -3.21 -1.55
CA SER A 79 3.57 -2.15 -2.55
C SER A 79 3.47 -2.74 -3.96
N ASN A 80 4.35 -3.68 -4.31
CA ASN A 80 4.29 -4.38 -5.59
C ASN A 80 3.07 -5.33 -5.70
N GLU A 81 2.72 -6.01 -4.61
CA GLU A 81 1.49 -6.81 -4.52
C GLU A 81 0.25 -5.93 -4.77
N LEU A 82 0.19 -4.77 -4.12
CA LEU A 82 -0.91 -3.82 -4.27
C LEU A 82 -1.02 -3.27 -5.70
N LYS A 83 0.11 -2.89 -6.33
CA LYS A 83 0.14 -2.49 -7.75
C LYS A 83 -0.46 -3.57 -8.62
N THR A 84 -0.07 -4.83 -8.39
CA THR A 84 -0.53 -5.97 -9.18
C THR A 84 -2.04 -6.17 -9.01
N LYS A 85 -2.56 -6.07 -7.78
CA LYS A 85 -4.00 -6.16 -7.48
C LYS A 85 -4.82 -5.04 -8.15
N ILE A 86 -4.34 -3.79 -8.07
CA ILE A 86 -5.00 -2.65 -8.74
C ILE A 86 -4.99 -2.84 -10.27
N LEU A 87 -3.86 -3.25 -10.84
CA LEU A 87 -3.76 -3.52 -12.27
C LEU A 87 -4.65 -4.70 -12.69
N SER A 88 -4.74 -5.78 -11.92
CA SER A 88 -5.61 -6.92 -12.25
C SER A 88 -7.09 -6.56 -12.19
N ILE A 89 -7.50 -5.69 -11.26
CA ILE A 89 -8.86 -5.14 -11.22
C ILE A 89 -9.12 -4.32 -12.50
N ASN A 90 -8.14 -3.50 -12.90
CA ASN A 90 -8.27 -2.68 -14.10
C ASN A 90 -8.21 -3.47 -15.41
N VAL A 91 -7.51 -4.62 -15.48
CA VAL A 91 -7.42 -5.46 -16.70
C VAL A 91 -8.75 -6.14 -17.03
N HIS A 92 -9.62 -6.40 -16.04
CA HIS A 92 -11.00 -6.84 -16.30
C HIS A 92 -11.90 -5.71 -16.83
N VAL A 93 -11.47 -4.46 -16.73
CA VAL A 93 -12.20 -3.28 -17.25
C VAL A 93 -11.56 -2.74 -18.53
N VAL A 94 -10.24 -2.94 -18.73
CA VAL A 94 -9.47 -2.42 -19.86
C VAL A 94 -8.32 -3.38 -20.26
N PRO A 95 -8.45 -4.14 -21.37
CA PRO A 95 -7.47 -5.16 -21.78
C PRO A 95 -6.06 -4.66 -22.15
N HIS A 96 -5.87 -3.36 -22.40
CA HIS A 96 -4.62 -2.84 -22.99
C HIS A 96 -3.50 -2.53 -21.97
N LEU A 97 -3.73 -2.69 -20.66
CA LEU A 97 -2.84 -2.22 -19.59
C LEU A 97 -1.70 -3.19 -19.23
N SER A 98 -1.52 -4.28 -19.99
CA SER A 98 -0.47 -5.29 -19.76
C SER A 98 0.96 -4.74 -19.81
N HIS A 99 1.17 -3.61 -20.48
CA HIS A 99 2.45 -2.91 -20.61
C HIS A 99 2.82 -2.01 -19.42
N LEU A 100 1.91 -1.78 -18.46
CA LEU A 100 2.12 -0.86 -17.33
C LEU A 100 2.84 -1.46 -16.12
N LYS A 101 3.30 -2.72 -16.21
CA LYS A 101 3.93 -3.44 -15.09
C LYS A 101 5.16 -2.74 -14.52
N ASP A 102 5.84 -1.94 -15.34
CA ASP A 102 7.10 -1.27 -14.99
C ASP A 102 6.92 0.22 -14.62
N GLN A 103 5.68 0.73 -14.57
CA GLN A 103 5.44 2.14 -14.27
C GLN A 103 5.51 2.50 -12.78
N THR A 104 5.89 3.75 -12.54
CA THR A 104 5.88 4.37 -11.22
C THR A 104 4.44 4.63 -10.76
N TRP A 105 4.25 4.74 -9.44
CA TRP A 105 2.93 5.08 -8.86
C TRP A 105 2.37 6.41 -9.36
N SER A 106 3.25 7.36 -9.71
CA SER A 106 2.86 8.66 -10.26
C SER A 106 2.23 8.53 -11.65
N GLU A 107 2.78 7.66 -12.50
CA GLU A 107 2.29 7.42 -13.85
C GLU A 107 0.97 6.65 -13.84
N LEU A 108 0.85 5.64 -12.97
CA LEU A 108 -0.40 4.88 -12.80
C LEU A 108 -1.55 5.76 -12.29
N ASN A 109 -1.27 6.68 -11.36
CA ASN A 109 -2.30 7.60 -10.85
C ASN A 109 -2.81 8.57 -11.93
N GLN A 110 -1.93 9.10 -12.78
CA GLN A 110 -2.33 9.97 -13.89
C GLN A 110 -3.21 9.23 -14.91
N LEU A 111 -2.85 7.99 -15.25
CA LEU A 111 -3.64 7.15 -16.15
C LEU A 111 -5.03 6.84 -15.59
N ILE A 112 -5.14 6.49 -14.31
CA ILE A 112 -6.42 6.18 -13.68
C ILE A 112 -7.31 7.43 -13.61
N ILE A 113 -6.76 8.61 -13.30
CA ILE A 113 -7.52 9.88 -13.26
C ILE A 113 -8.04 10.27 -14.65
N ASN A 114 -7.23 10.11 -15.69
CA ASN A 114 -7.61 10.47 -17.06
C ASN A 114 -8.59 9.48 -17.72
N MET A 115 -8.88 8.35 -17.09
CA MET A 115 -9.78 7.31 -17.59
C MET A 115 -11.17 7.33 -16.93
N ILE A 116 -11.42 8.22 -15.98
CA ILE A 116 -12.75 8.47 -15.41
C ILE A 116 -13.38 9.62 -16.21
N PRO A 117 -14.51 9.39 -16.93
CA PRO A 117 -15.17 10.44 -17.72
C PRO A 117 -15.74 11.58 -16.86
#